data_AF-A0AAC9IQG7-F1
#
_entry.id   AF-A0AAC9IQG7-F1
#
_cell.length_a   1.000
_cell.length_b   1.000
_cell.length_c   1.000
_cell.angle_alpha   90.00
_cell.angle_beta   90.00
_cell.angle_gamma   90.00
#
_symmetry.space_group_name_H-M   'P 1'
#
loop_
_entity.id
_entity.type
_entity.pdbx_description
1 polymer ?
#
loop_
_entity_poly.entity_id
_entity_poly.type
_entity_poly.pdbx_seq_one_letter_code
_entity_poly.pdbx_strand_id
1 'polypeptide(L)'
;MIETSEKRLIGPIIRLHPNDNIVVARVDIGIGTEVASEKLTSRSQVPAGYKIAAKQILKGEPILKYNVTVGFANVDIEAGTMVHSHNTEFREFDRDYAYASEFKPTTLLPESERATFQGYVRPNGKVGTRNFIGILSTVNCSATVVNKIAQWFTPERLKEFPNVDGVVAFSHDIGCGMEMSGEPMELLRRTMAGYARHPNLAAALIVGLGCERNQLKGLMEQEHLQSDSTLHTFIMQESGGTRKTIEAGIEAVKALLPEANKAKRQTVAASHLCVGLQCGGSDGFSSITANPALGAAIDILSRHGGTGILSETPEIYGVEHTLTRRAASKAIGEKLIERIRWWKDEYSVGRDVQINGQVSPGNQIGGLANIFEKSLGSSMKGGTGPLMQVYKYAEPITSSGFVFMDTPGFDPVSATGQIAGGANLIAFTTGRGSMFGSKPAPCIKLATNTPMYERLTEDMDINCGEILDGTVSVQEMGQRIFELFLRTASGEASKSELLGLGDYEFVPWQIGVMS
;
A
#
# COMPACT_ATOMS: atom_id res chain seq x y z
N MET A 1 12.14 -20.72 -8.00
CA MET A 1 12.44 -19.46 -7.30
C MET A 1 13.30 -18.63 -8.25
N ILE A 2 12.94 -17.38 -8.51
CA ILE A 2 13.64 -16.55 -9.50
C ILE A 2 14.99 -16.14 -8.90
N GLU A 3 16.08 -16.67 -9.46
CA GLU A 3 17.44 -16.43 -8.99
C GLU A 3 17.97 -15.12 -9.60
N THR A 4 17.57 -13.98 -9.03
CA THR A 4 18.10 -12.64 -9.38
C THR A 4 19.28 -12.22 -8.51
N SER A 5 19.67 -13.06 -7.54
CA SER A 5 20.57 -12.67 -6.43
C SER A 5 22.02 -12.38 -6.83
N GLU A 6 22.47 -12.71 -8.05
CA GLU A 6 23.90 -12.65 -8.38
C GLU A 6 24.28 -12.06 -9.75
N LYS A 7 23.33 -11.77 -10.65
CA LYS A 7 23.68 -11.36 -12.03
C LYS A 7 23.43 -9.88 -12.28
N ARG A 8 24.50 -9.15 -12.59
CA ARG A 8 24.38 -7.83 -13.24
C ARG A 8 23.66 -8.00 -14.56
N LEU A 9 22.56 -7.28 -14.74
CA LEU A 9 21.75 -7.32 -15.94
C LEU A 9 22.53 -6.63 -17.08
N ILE A 10 22.91 -7.38 -18.12
CA ILE A 10 23.64 -6.88 -19.29
C ILE A 10 22.80 -7.14 -20.55
N GLY A 11 22.74 -6.17 -21.46
CA GLY A 11 22.04 -6.29 -22.74
C GLY A 11 20.66 -5.61 -22.79
N PRO A 12 20.03 -5.55 -23.97
CA PRO A 12 18.81 -4.77 -24.20
C PRO A 12 17.54 -5.43 -23.66
N ILE A 13 17.59 -6.70 -23.27
CA ILE A 13 16.45 -7.46 -22.73
C ILE A 13 16.82 -8.16 -21.43
N ILE A 14 15.80 -8.63 -20.71
CA ILE A 14 15.92 -9.53 -19.57
C ILE A 14 14.95 -10.70 -19.71
N ARG A 15 15.51 -11.90 -19.55
CA ARG A 15 14.75 -13.14 -19.33
C ARG A 15 14.66 -13.39 -17.83
N LEU A 16 13.44 -13.50 -17.33
CA LEU A 16 13.17 -13.55 -15.90
C LEU A 16 13.14 -14.99 -15.36
N HIS A 17 12.77 -15.95 -16.19
CA HIS A 17 12.89 -17.37 -15.91
C HIS A 17 13.28 -18.17 -17.17
N PRO A 18 14.06 -19.27 -17.06
CA PRO A 18 14.43 -20.09 -18.22
C PRO A 18 13.24 -20.60 -19.05
N ASN A 19 12.12 -20.91 -18.40
CA ASN A 19 10.90 -21.40 -19.04
C ASN A 19 9.99 -20.30 -19.63
N ASP A 20 10.33 -19.02 -19.47
CA ASP A 20 9.51 -17.94 -20.04
C ASP A 20 9.46 -18.06 -21.57
N ASN A 21 8.33 -17.73 -22.18
CA ASN A 21 8.24 -17.64 -23.64
C ASN A 21 8.26 -16.18 -24.13
N ILE A 22 8.46 -15.25 -23.21
CA ILE A 22 8.68 -13.83 -23.46
C ILE A 22 9.93 -13.33 -22.74
N VAL A 23 10.46 -12.21 -23.19
CA VAL A 23 11.50 -11.42 -22.51
C VAL A 23 11.06 -9.97 -22.37
N VAL A 24 11.59 -9.25 -21.39
CA VAL A 24 11.24 -7.84 -21.15
C VAL A 24 12.34 -6.94 -21.74
N ALA A 25 11.96 -5.91 -22.48
CA ALA A 25 12.88 -4.90 -22.99
C ALA A 25 13.36 -4.00 -21.83
N ARG A 26 14.67 -3.84 -21.68
CA ARG A 26 15.28 -2.94 -20.68
C ARG A 26 15.40 -1.51 -21.19
N VAL A 27 15.54 -1.37 -22.49
CA VAL A 27 15.63 -0.12 -23.24
C VAL A 27 14.67 -0.21 -24.43
N ASP A 28 14.47 0.88 -25.15
CA ASP A 28 13.70 0.85 -26.39
C ASP A 28 14.42 -0.01 -27.44
N ILE A 29 13.67 -0.93 -28.07
CA ILE A 29 14.17 -1.87 -29.07
C ILE A 29 13.50 -1.59 -30.41
N GLY A 30 14.31 -1.27 -31.42
CA GLY A 30 13.85 -1.01 -32.77
C GLY A 30 13.54 -2.28 -33.58
N ILE A 31 12.70 -2.14 -34.61
CA ILE A 31 12.51 -3.18 -35.63
C ILE A 31 13.88 -3.52 -36.27
N GLY A 32 14.17 -4.81 -36.43
CA GLY A 32 15.43 -5.29 -37.00
C GLY A 32 16.58 -5.39 -36.00
N THR A 33 16.40 -4.97 -34.74
CA THR A 33 17.44 -5.13 -33.71
C THR A 33 17.68 -6.61 -33.41
N GLU A 34 18.93 -7.05 -33.52
CA GLU A 34 19.31 -8.40 -33.12
C GLU A 34 19.37 -8.53 -31.59
N VAL A 35 18.70 -9.56 -31.08
CA VAL A 35 18.73 -9.95 -29.67
C VAL A 35 19.49 -11.26 -29.57
N ALA A 36 20.83 -11.15 -29.62
CA ALA A 36 21.73 -12.30 -29.73
C ALA A 36 21.55 -13.33 -28.59
N SER A 37 21.26 -12.87 -27.37
CA SER A 37 21.02 -13.73 -26.20
C SER A 37 19.82 -14.67 -26.38
N GLU A 38 18.86 -14.31 -27.21
CA GLU A 38 17.64 -15.07 -27.50
C GLU A 38 17.63 -15.65 -28.92
N LYS A 39 18.69 -15.41 -29.71
CA LYS A 39 18.81 -15.83 -31.11
C LYS A 39 17.61 -15.40 -31.97
N LEU A 40 17.13 -14.18 -31.75
CA LEU A 40 16.01 -13.59 -32.50
C LEU A 40 16.32 -12.18 -32.99
N THR A 41 15.50 -11.70 -33.90
CA THR A 41 15.49 -10.30 -34.36
C THR A 41 14.15 -9.68 -34.00
N SER A 42 14.15 -8.46 -33.46
CA SER A 42 12.91 -7.75 -33.13
C SER A 42 12.08 -7.50 -34.39
N ARG A 43 10.82 -7.90 -34.34
CA ARG A 43 9.79 -7.69 -35.38
C ARG A 43 9.00 -6.40 -35.19
N SER A 44 9.16 -5.75 -34.05
CA SER A 44 8.32 -4.64 -33.62
C SER A 44 9.17 -3.49 -33.06
N GLN A 45 8.57 -2.31 -32.99
CA GLN A 45 9.05 -1.25 -32.09
C GLN A 45 8.57 -1.60 -30.69
N VAL A 46 9.50 -1.75 -29.74
CA VAL A 46 9.20 -2.24 -28.39
C VAL A 46 9.77 -1.26 -27.37
N PRO A 47 8.91 -0.50 -26.66
CA PRO A 47 9.39 0.41 -25.62
C PRO A 47 10.02 -0.34 -24.44
N ALA A 48 10.87 0.35 -23.69
CA ALA A 48 11.40 -0.14 -22.41
C ALA A 48 10.24 -0.57 -21.47
N GLY A 49 10.38 -1.73 -20.84
CA GLY A 49 9.38 -2.35 -19.95
C GLY A 49 8.35 -3.23 -20.67
N TYR A 50 8.27 -3.18 -22.00
CA TYR A 50 7.38 -4.02 -22.81
C TYR A 50 8.01 -5.39 -23.07
N LYS A 51 7.22 -6.32 -23.61
CA LYS A 51 7.63 -7.72 -23.79
C LYS A 51 7.82 -8.05 -25.26
N ILE A 52 8.73 -8.99 -25.51
CA ILE A 52 9.01 -9.57 -26.82
C ILE A 52 8.81 -11.07 -26.72
N ALA A 53 8.10 -11.66 -27.69
CA ALA A 53 7.99 -13.11 -27.81
C ALA A 53 9.38 -13.71 -28.09
N ALA A 54 9.86 -14.58 -27.20
CA ALA A 54 11.17 -15.21 -27.35
C ALA A 54 11.15 -16.42 -28.30
N LYS A 55 9.96 -16.94 -28.56
CA LYS A 55 9.67 -18.02 -29.51
C LYS A 55 8.28 -17.79 -30.12
N GLN A 56 7.91 -18.59 -31.10
CA GLN A 56 6.53 -18.63 -31.56
C GLN A 56 5.59 -19.06 -30.43
N ILE A 57 4.47 -18.37 -30.28
CA ILE A 57 3.39 -18.67 -29.32
C ILE A 57 2.10 -18.77 -30.15
N LEU A 58 1.51 -19.96 -30.22
CA LEU A 58 0.30 -20.18 -31.01
C LEU A 58 -0.94 -19.61 -30.29
N LYS A 59 -1.97 -19.27 -31.06
CA LYS A 59 -3.25 -18.83 -30.51
C LYS A 59 -3.76 -19.81 -29.46
N GLY A 60 -4.12 -19.28 -28.30
CA GLY A 60 -4.64 -20.02 -27.15
C GLY A 60 -3.56 -20.55 -26.20
N GLU A 61 -2.29 -20.54 -26.59
CA GLU A 61 -1.17 -20.92 -25.73
C GLU A 61 -0.92 -19.90 -24.60
N PRO A 62 -0.46 -20.37 -23.42
CA PRO A 62 -0.15 -19.48 -22.31
C PRO A 62 1.08 -18.63 -22.60
N ILE A 63 1.01 -17.35 -22.24
CA ILE A 63 2.16 -16.44 -22.17
C ILE A 63 2.75 -16.55 -20.77
N LEU A 64 4.04 -16.85 -20.68
CA LEU A 64 4.75 -17.17 -19.45
C LEU A 64 5.78 -16.09 -19.10
N LYS A 65 5.61 -15.48 -17.94
CA LYS A 65 6.57 -14.57 -17.30
C LYS A 65 6.83 -15.08 -15.89
N TYR A 66 8.09 -15.20 -15.48
CA TYR A 66 8.46 -15.85 -14.22
C TYR A 66 7.94 -17.30 -14.07
N ASN A 67 7.78 -18.03 -15.18
CA ASN A 67 7.12 -19.34 -15.24
C ASN A 67 5.66 -19.34 -14.74
N VAL A 68 5.00 -18.18 -14.75
CA VAL A 68 3.60 -18.02 -14.39
C VAL A 68 2.84 -17.56 -15.62
N THR A 69 1.64 -18.11 -15.82
CA THR A 69 0.75 -17.68 -16.89
C THR A 69 0.26 -16.26 -16.63
N VAL A 70 0.64 -15.33 -17.50
CA VAL A 70 0.27 -13.91 -17.44
C VAL A 70 -0.74 -13.52 -18.53
N GLY A 71 -1.35 -14.50 -19.19
CA GLY A 71 -2.31 -14.31 -20.28
C GLY A 71 -2.20 -15.44 -21.30
N PHE A 72 -3.00 -15.35 -22.34
CA PHE A 72 -2.97 -16.29 -23.46
C PHE A 72 -2.87 -15.52 -24.77
N ALA A 73 -2.23 -16.10 -25.78
CA ALA A 73 -2.15 -15.47 -27.09
C ALA A 73 -3.53 -15.48 -27.77
N ASN A 74 -4.04 -14.33 -28.22
CA ASN A 74 -5.34 -14.26 -28.91
C ASN A 74 -5.22 -14.51 -30.44
N VAL A 75 -3.99 -14.48 -30.93
CA VAL A 75 -3.53 -14.76 -32.30
C VAL A 75 -2.22 -15.54 -32.23
N ASP A 76 -1.75 -16.08 -33.36
CA ASP A 76 -0.38 -16.60 -33.43
C ASP A 76 0.61 -15.43 -33.32
N ILE A 77 1.55 -15.53 -32.38
CA ILE A 77 2.58 -14.52 -32.13
C ILE A 77 3.92 -15.12 -32.55
N GLU A 78 4.52 -14.55 -33.59
CA GLU A 78 5.83 -14.99 -34.03
C GLU A 78 6.95 -14.47 -33.11
N ALA A 79 8.09 -15.18 -33.06
CA ALA A 79 9.26 -14.74 -32.31
C ALA A 79 9.72 -13.34 -32.74
N GLY A 80 10.16 -12.54 -31.77
CA GLY A 80 10.55 -11.14 -31.97
C GLY A 80 9.40 -10.14 -31.95
N THR A 81 8.13 -10.58 -31.90
CA THR A 81 6.96 -9.70 -31.91
C THR A 81 6.70 -9.12 -30.52
N MET A 82 6.27 -7.85 -30.45
CA MET A 82 5.84 -7.24 -29.20
C MET A 82 4.63 -7.99 -28.62
N VAL A 83 4.68 -8.34 -27.34
CA VAL A 83 3.55 -8.97 -26.63
C VAL A 83 2.89 -7.93 -25.72
N HIS A 84 1.61 -7.64 -25.99
CA HIS A 84 0.79 -6.71 -25.21
C HIS A 84 -0.71 -7.00 -25.37
N SER A 85 -1.57 -6.17 -24.78
CA SER A 85 -3.04 -6.23 -24.85
C SER A 85 -3.65 -6.42 -26.25
N HIS A 86 -3.00 -5.97 -27.33
CA HIS A 86 -3.52 -6.15 -28.69
C HIS A 86 -3.44 -7.62 -29.17
N ASN A 87 -2.50 -8.41 -28.66
CA ASN A 87 -2.29 -9.82 -29.02
C ASN A 87 -2.37 -10.80 -27.83
N THR A 88 -2.77 -10.30 -26.66
CA THR A 88 -2.94 -11.08 -25.43
C THR A 88 -4.39 -11.00 -24.96
N GLU A 89 -4.99 -12.14 -24.63
CA GLU A 89 -6.29 -12.21 -23.99
C GLU A 89 -6.19 -12.59 -22.52
N PHE A 90 -7.08 -12.00 -21.72
CA PHE A 90 -7.38 -12.43 -20.37
C PHE A 90 -8.40 -13.57 -20.44
N ARG A 91 -8.08 -14.71 -19.82
CA ARG A 91 -8.95 -15.88 -19.75
C ARG A 91 -8.82 -16.53 -18.38
N GLU A 92 -9.96 -16.86 -17.78
CA GLU A 92 -10.02 -17.63 -16.54
C GLU A 92 -9.40 -19.02 -16.72
N PHE A 93 -8.65 -19.46 -15.72
CA PHE A 93 -8.05 -20.80 -15.68
C PHE A 93 -7.93 -21.28 -14.24
N ASP A 94 -8.03 -22.59 -14.05
CA ASP A 94 -7.93 -23.20 -12.73
C ASP A 94 -6.52 -23.07 -12.14
N ARG A 95 -6.46 -22.84 -10.84
CA ARG A 95 -5.22 -22.75 -10.08
C ARG A 95 -5.28 -23.73 -8.93
N ASP A 96 -4.22 -24.50 -8.77
CA ASP A 96 -4.02 -25.25 -7.53
C ASP A 96 -3.55 -24.28 -6.44
N TYR A 97 -4.42 -24.02 -5.47
CA TYR A 97 -4.12 -23.15 -4.33
C TYR A 97 -3.17 -23.78 -3.31
N ALA A 98 -3.01 -25.12 -3.32
CA ALA A 98 -2.11 -25.90 -2.47
C ALA A 98 -1.87 -25.28 -1.08
N TYR A 99 -2.96 -25.02 -0.36
CA TYR A 99 -2.96 -24.22 0.85
C TYR A 99 -1.91 -24.71 1.87
N ALA A 100 -1.07 -23.79 2.33
CA ALA A 100 -0.01 -24.02 3.32
C ALA A 100 1.03 -25.12 2.96
N SER A 101 1.05 -25.62 1.73
CA SER A 101 1.97 -26.68 1.28
C SER A 101 3.45 -26.29 1.31
N GLU A 102 3.73 -24.99 1.23
CA GLU A 102 5.08 -24.41 1.18
C GLU A 102 5.36 -23.51 2.39
N PHE A 103 4.57 -23.65 3.47
CA PHE A 103 4.79 -22.88 4.69
C PHE A 103 6.18 -23.13 5.27
N LYS A 104 6.91 -22.05 5.51
CA LYS A 104 8.18 -22.04 6.24
C LYS A 104 8.10 -20.95 7.30
N PRO A 105 8.20 -21.27 8.60
CA PRO A 105 8.14 -20.27 9.65
C PRO A 105 9.33 -19.31 9.55
N THR A 106 9.08 -18.02 9.73
CA THR A 106 10.13 -17.01 9.83
C THR A 106 10.92 -17.24 11.11
N THR A 107 12.24 -17.40 10.99
CA THR A 107 13.13 -17.43 12.16
C THR A 107 13.41 -16.00 12.61
N LEU A 108 12.93 -15.66 13.81
CA LEU A 108 13.21 -14.36 14.42
C LEU A 108 14.68 -14.27 14.85
N LEU A 109 15.25 -13.09 14.72
CA LEU A 109 16.55 -12.79 15.30
C LEU A 109 16.47 -12.78 16.84
N PRO A 110 17.56 -13.16 17.54
CA PRO A 110 17.71 -12.93 18.97
C PRO A 110 17.40 -11.48 19.32
N GLU A 111 16.78 -11.22 20.48
CA GLU A 111 16.36 -9.86 20.85
C GLU A 111 17.51 -8.85 20.85
N SER A 112 18.72 -9.28 21.24
CA SER A 112 19.94 -8.47 21.22
C SER A 112 20.41 -8.05 19.83
N GLU A 113 19.96 -8.75 18.78
CA GLU A 113 20.30 -8.47 17.37
C GLU A 113 19.17 -7.76 16.63
N ARG A 114 18.02 -7.51 17.28
CA ARG A 114 16.92 -6.83 16.64
C ARG A 114 17.23 -5.35 16.49
N ALA A 115 17.05 -4.84 15.27
CA ALA A 115 17.19 -3.41 14.99
C ALA A 115 16.20 -2.59 15.83
N THR A 116 16.53 -1.32 16.01
CA THR A 116 15.73 -0.37 16.81
C THR A 116 15.46 0.92 16.04
N PHE A 117 14.43 1.65 16.45
CA PHE A 117 14.14 3.00 15.96
C PHE A 117 13.69 3.92 17.12
N GLN A 118 13.65 5.23 16.87
CA GLN A 118 13.23 6.24 17.86
C GLN A 118 11.71 6.51 17.75
N GLY A 119 10.89 5.84 18.56
CA GLY A 119 9.42 5.92 18.48
C GLY A 119 8.74 6.57 19.69
N TYR A 120 7.49 6.99 19.54
CA TYR A 120 6.65 7.51 20.63
C TYR A 120 5.86 6.37 21.29
N VAL A 121 6.28 5.93 22.46
CA VAL A 121 5.59 4.87 23.23
C VAL A 121 4.28 5.43 23.80
N ARG A 122 3.16 4.74 23.52
CA ARG A 122 1.84 5.09 24.05
C ARG A 122 1.52 4.28 25.31
N PRO A 123 0.60 4.75 26.18
CA PRO A 123 0.20 4.02 27.39
C PRO A 123 -0.30 2.59 27.15
N ASN A 124 -0.86 2.31 25.97
CA ASN A 124 -1.34 0.99 25.58
C ASN A 124 -0.24 0.07 25.00
N GLY A 125 1.04 0.48 25.04
CA GLY A 125 2.18 -0.28 24.55
C GLY A 125 2.41 -0.21 23.02
N LYS A 126 1.50 0.39 22.25
CA LYS A 126 1.75 0.67 20.82
C LYS A 126 2.76 1.80 20.68
N VAL A 127 3.46 1.83 19.54
CA VAL A 127 4.50 2.84 19.27
C VAL A 127 4.19 3.59 17.99
N GLY A 128 4.19 4.92 18.09
CA GLY A 128 4.04 5.82 16.96
C GLY A 128 5.39 6.21 16.33
N THR A 129 5.40 6.42 15.02
CA THR A 129 6.52 7.03 14.28
C THR A 129 6.39 8.55 14.20
N ARG A 130 5.18 9.07 14.48
CA ARG A 130 4.81 10.48 14.56
C ARG A 130 3.93 10.76 15.78
N ASN A 131 3.67 12.02 16.06
CA ASN A 131 2.98 12.54 17.23
C ASN A 131 2.07 13.72 16.84
N PHE A 132 1.01 13.42 16.09
CA PHE A 132 -0.01 14.39 15.69
C PHE A 132 -1.14 14.50 16.70
N ILE A 133 -1.93 15.57 16.61
CA ILE A 133 -3.31 15.61 17.12
C ILE A 133 -4.25 15.50 15.91
N GLY A 134 -5.13 14.51 15.90
CA GLY A 134 -6.06 14.28 14.78
C GLY A 134 -7.44 14.88 15.01
N ILE A 135 -8.11 15.34 13.96
CA ILE A 135 -9.47 15.88 14.01
C ILE A 135 -10.32 15.16 12.96
N LEU A 136 -11.14 14.22 13.39
CA LEU A 136 -11.96 13.38 12.53
C LEU A 136 -13.35 13.97 12.33
N SER A 137 -13.86 13.84 11.10
CA SER A 137 -15.23 14.18 10.74
C SER A 137 -16.09 12.93 10.72
N THR A 138 -17.30 12.91 11.30
CA THR A 138 -18.24 11.78 11.15
C THR A 138 -19.02 11.82 9.83
N VAL A 139 -19.06 12.99 9.19
CA VAL A 139 -19.86 13.29 7.99
C VAL A 139 -19.24 14.41 7.15
N ASN A 140 -19.60 14.53 5.86
CA ASN A 140 -19.22 15.69 5.02
C ASN A 140 -19.55 17.05 5.66
N CYS A 141 -20.70 17.19 6.33
CA CYS A 141 -21.14 18.48 6.88
C CYS A 141 -20.20 19.06 7.96
N SER A 142 -19.41 18.22 8.63
CA SER A 142 -18.37 18.64 9.58
C SER A 142 -16.97 18.79 8.96
N ALA A 143 -16.80 18.47 7.67
CA ALA A 143 -15.50 18.51 6.98
C ALA A 143 -14.86 19.90 7.02
N THR A 144 -15.63 20.96 6.74
CA THR A 144 -15.13 22.35 6.80
C THR A 144 -14.68 22.72 8.22
N VAL A 145 -15.41 22.26 9.24
CA VAL A 145 -15.10 22.57 10.65
C VAL A 145 -13.77 21.94 11.05
N VAL A 146 -13.57 20.64 10.79
CA VAL A 146 -12.34 19.96 11.18
C VAL A 146 -11.11 20.53 10.47
N ASN A 147 -11.23 20.87 9.18
CA ASN A 147 -10.16 21.51 8.42
C ASN A 147 -9.81 22.89 8.98
N LYS A 148 -10.81 23.72 9.31
CA LYS A 148 -10.56 25.04 9.89
C LYS A 148 -9.92 24.98 11.28
N ILE A 149 -10.23 23.96 12.07
CA ILE A 149 -9.55 23.75 13.35
C ILE A 149 -8.08 23.38 13.10
N ALA A 150 -7.79 22.40 12.24
CA ALA A 150 -6.41 21.99 11.94
C ALA A 150 -5.56 23.13 11.36
N GLN A 151 -6.09 23.86 10.37
CA GLN A 151 -5.42 25.01 9.73
C GLN A 151 -5.10 26.16 10.68
N TRP A 152 -5.77 26.24 11.84
CA TRP A 152 -5.45 27.24 12.85
C TRP A 152 -4.06 26.97 13.48
N PHE A 153 -3.58 25.73 13.50
CA PHE A 153 -2.31 25.34 14.15
C PHE A 153 -1.16 25.30 13.14
N THR A 154 -0.73 26.49 12.70
CA THR A 154 0.43 26.65 11.81
C THR A 154 1.75 26.29 12.53
N PRO A 155 2.85 26.04 11.78
CA PRO A 155 4.17 25.80 12.39
C PRO A 155 4.60 26.87 13.40
N GLU A 156 4.27 28.14 13.15
CA GLU A 156 4.57 29.25 14.06
C GLU A 156 3.83 29.13 15.39
N ARG A 157 2.58 28.65 15.37
CA ARG A 157 1.75 28.44 16.56
C ARG A 157 2.10 27.17 17.33
N LEU A 158 2.74 26.21 16.66
CA LEU A 158 3.23 24.98 17.27
C LEU A 158 4.69 25.07 17.75
N LYS A 159 5.36 26.21 17.57
CA LYS A 159 6.77 26.41 17.90
C LYS A 159 7.14 26.05 19.35
N GLU A 160 6.23 26.23 20.31
CA GLU A 160 6.43 25.89 21.72
C GLU A 160 6.26 24.38 22.03
N PHE A 161 5.81 23.59 21.05
CA PHE A 161 5.51 22.16 21.17
C PHE A 161 6.35 21.33 20.19
N PRO A 162 7.69 21.32 20.31
CA PRO A 162 8.59 20.73 19.32
C PRO A 162 8.46 19.21 19.18
N ASN A 163 7.80 18.51 20.10
CA ASN A 163 7.53 17.08 19.99
C ASN A 163 6.18 16.77 19.30
N VAL A 164 5.38 17.77 18.93
CA VAL A 164 4.11 17.60 18.20
C VAL A 164 4.36 17.83 16.73
N ASP A 165 4.16 16.79 15.90
CA ASP A 165 4.44 16.86 14.45
C ASP A 165 3.40 17.72 13.71
N GLY A 166 2.24 17.96 14.30
CA GLY A 166 1.22 18.83 13.74
C GLY A 166 -0.19 18.56 14.28
N VAL A 167 -1.15 19.31 13.75
CA VAL A 167 -2.58 19.06 13.90
C VAL A 167 -3.16 18.78 12.52
N VAL A 168 -3.83 17.65 12.35
CA VAL A 168 -4.27 17.17 11.04
C VAL A 168 -5.76 16.86 11.05
N ALA A 169 -6.45 17.23 9.97
CA ALA A 169 -7.86 16.92 9.78
C ALA A 169 -8.02 15.65 8.94
N PHE A 170 -8.97 14.81 9.35
CA PHE A 170 -9.38 13.60 8.64
C PHE A 170 -10.86 13.75 8.28
N SER A 171 -11.12 14.43 7.16
CA SER A 171 -12.47 14.64 6.63
C SER A 171 -12.77 13.70 5.47
N HIS A 172 -14.04 13.32 5.31
CA HIS A 172 -14.53 12.52 4.19
C HIS A 172 -15.92 13.01 3.75
N ASP A 173 -16.42 12.50 2.63
CA ASP A 173 -17.71 12.86 2.03
C ASP A 173 -18.87 11.93 2.41
N ILE A 174 -18.58 10.77 3.00
CA ILE A 174 -19.59 9.79 3.42
C ILE A 174 -20.12 10.04 4.85
N GLY A 175 -20.93 9.13 5.41
CA GLY A 175 -21.47 9.17 6.79
C GLY A 175 -22.92 9.68 6.92
N CYS A 176 -23.46 10.32 5.89
CA CYS A 176 -24.89 10.64 5.74
C CYS A 176 -25.40 10.11 4.39
N GLY A 177 -26.70 9.85 4.27
CA GLY A 177 -27.28 9.23 3.08
C GLY A 177 -26.83 7.77 2.81
N MET A 178 -25.92 7.22 3.60
CA MET A 178 -25.43 5.85 3.43
C MET A 178 -26.41 4.81 3.98
N GLU A 179 -26.31 3.59 3.46
CA GLU A 179 -26.79 2.40 4.13
C GLU A 179 -26.22 2.30 5.56
N MET A 180 -27.09 2.00 6.54
CA MET A 180 -26.72 1.94 7.95
C MET A 180 -26.61 0.52 8.50
N SER A 181 -27.17 -0.47 7.81
CA SER A 181 -27.10 -1.87 8.17
C SER A 181 -25.79 -2.50 7.70
N GLY A 182 -25.21 -3.36 8.53
CA GLY A 182 -24.10 -4.24 8.15
C GLY A 182 -22.80 -3.53 7.80
N GLU A 183 -22.01 -4.20 6.96
CA GLU A 183 -20.62 -3.84 6.66
C GLU A 183 -20.43 -2.40 6.17
N PRO A 184 -21.30 -1.75 5.36
CA PRO A 184 -21.09 -0.36 4.93
C PRO A 184 -20.85 0.65 6.06
N MET A 185 -21.69 0.63 7.10
CA MET A 185 -21.55 1.53 8.25
C MET A 185 -20.51 1.01 9.24
N GLU A 186 -20.43 -0.30 9.42
CA GLU A 186 -19.44 -0.93 10.30
C GLU A 186 -18.01 -0.61 9.84
N LEU A 187 -17.74 -0.70 8.54
CA LEU A 187 -16.45 -0.41 7.92
C LEU A 187 -16.06 1.07 8.13
N LEU A 188 -16.97 2.01 7.87
CA LEU A 188 -16.69 3.44 8.10
C LEU A 188 -16.32 3.70 9.56
N ARG A 189 -17.12 3.18 10.49
CA ARG A 189 -16.89 3.36 11.93
C ARG A 189 -15.58 2.74 12.39
N ARG A 190 -15.29 1.52 11.94
CA ARG A 190 -14.00 0.84 12.18
C ARG A 190 -12.82 1.64 11.65
N THR A 191 -12.95 2.23 10.46
CA THR A 191 -11.92 3.09 9.85
C THR A 191 -11.65 4.33 10.69
N MET A 192 -12.71 5.06 11.08
CA MET A 192 -12.59 6.24 11.93
C MET A 192 -12.01 5.91 13.29
N ALA A 193 -12.48 4.83 13.92
CA ALA A 193 -12.00 4.41 15.23
C ALA A 193 -10.54 3.93 15.18
N GLY A 194 -10.12 3.32 14.08
CA GLY A 194 -8.73 2.97 13.80
C GLY A 194 -7.81 4.19 13.81
N TYR A 195 -8.20 5.26 13.12
CA TYR A 195 -7.48 6.54 13.15
C TYR A 195 -7.51 7.18 14.54
N ALA A 196 -8.67 7.25 15.19
CA ALA A 196 -8.82 7.88 16.51
C ALA A 196 -7.90 7.28 17.59
N ARG A 197 -7.61 5.97 17.49
CA ARG A 197 -6.70 5.25 18.41
C ARG A 197 -5.30 4.99 17.83
N HIS A 198 -4.98 5.55 16.66
CA HIS A 198 -3.76 5.26 15.95
C HIS A 198 -2.53 5.74 16.74
N PRO A 199 -1.44 4.96 16.85
CA PRO A 199 -0.30 5.34 17.70
C PRO A 199 0.45 6.60 17.22
N ASN A 200 0.27 7.02 15.97
CA ASN A 200 0.79 8.31 15.50
C ASN A 200 -0.02 9.52 15.98
N LEU A 201 -1.17 9.32 16.62
CA LEU A 201 -1.94 10.37 17.25
C LEU A 201 -1.70 10.35 18.77
N ALA A 202 -1.29 11.49 19.32
CA ALA A 202 -1.22 11.70 20.77
C ALA A 202 -2.62 11.84 21.38
N ALA A 203 -3.54 12.44 20.60
CA ALA A 203 -4.92 12.71 20.95
C ALA A 203 -5.75 12.87 19.67
N ALA A 204 -7.07 12.74 19.80
CA ALA A 204 -8.00 12.92 18.70
C ALA A 204 -9.25 13.70 19.14
N LEU A 205 -9.80 14.47 18.20
CA LEU A 205 -11.13 15.07 18.28
C LEU A 205 -12.03 14.37 17.26
N ILE A 206 -13.28 14.08 17.60
CA ILE A 206 -14.30 13.62 16.64
C ILE A 206 -15.42 14.65 16.60
N VAL A 207 -15.66 15.21 15.42
CA VAL A 207 -16.67 16.26 15.19
C VAL A 207 -17.75 15.70 14.27
N GLY A 208 -19.00 15.76 14.75
CA GLY A 208 -20.18 15.45 13.96
C GLY A 208 -21.14 16.63 13.84
N LEU A 209 -22.07 16.56 12.90
CA LEU A 209 -23.08 17.60 12.73
C LEU A 209 -24.15 17.49 13.83
N GLY A 210 -24.68 16.28 14.03
CA GLY A 210 -25.74 15.95 14.97
C GLY A 210 -26.96 15.28 14.34
N CYS A 211 -27.08 15.27 13.01
CA CYS A 211 -28.23 14.68 12.28
C CYS A 211 -27.83 13.68 11.19
N GLU A 212 -26.55 13.39 11.01
CA GLU A 212 -26.06 12.36 10.10
C GLU A 212 -26.53 10.95 10.49
N ARG A 213 -26.38 9.97 9.59
CA ARG A 213 -26.65 8.57 9.94
C ARG A 213 -25.55 7.97 10.80
N ASN A 214 -24.29 8.31 10.52
CA ASN A 214 -23.15 7.94 11.35
C ASN A 214 -23.05 8.80 12.62
N GLN A 215 -24.07 8.71 13.47
CA GLN A 215 -24.14 9.44 14.72
C GLN A 215 -22.96 9.10 15.63
N LEU A 216 -22.36 10.13 16.23
CA LEU A 216 -21.23 10.03 17.14
C LEU A 216 -21.47 8.97 18.23
N LYS A 217 -22.64 8.98 18.87
CA LYS A 217 -22.99 7.99 19.91
C LYS A 217 -22.86 6.55 19.39
N GLY A 218 -23.40 6.27 18.21
CA GLY A 218 -23.35 4.93 17.62
C GLY A 218 -21.94 4.51 17.21
N LEU A 219 -21.12 5.44 16.71
CA LEU A 219 -19.69 5.21 16.47
C LEU A 219 -18.97 4.83 17.77
N MET A 220 -19.17 5.63 18.84
CA MET A 220 -18.48 5.42 20.12
C MET A 220 -18.88 4.09 20.77
N GLU A 221 -20.17 3.74 20.73
CA GLU A 221 -20.69 2.48 21.29
C GLU A 221 -20.18 1.25 20.52
N GLN A 222 -20.26 1.27 19.18
CA GLN A 222 -19.83 0.15 18.33
C GLN A 222 -18.34 -0.14 18.46
N GLU A 223 -17.51 0.92 18.48
CA GLU A 223 -16.06 0.79 18.47
C GLU A 223 -15.44 0.88 19.87
N HIS A 224 -16.28 0.88 20.91
CA HIS A 224 -15.86 0.96 22.31
C HIS A 224 -14.90 2.12 22.58
N LEU A 225 -15.20 3.28 21.98
CA LEU A 225 -14.47 4.52 22.24
C LEU A 225 -15.07 5.22 23.46
N GLN A 226 -14.22 5.88 24.24
CA GLN A 226 -14.65 6.66 25.40
C GLN A 226 -14.01 8.03 25.33
N SER A 227 -14.83 9.07 25.54
CA SER A 227 -14.30 10.42 25.68
C SER A 227 -13.51 10.51 26.99
N ASP A 228 -12.27 10.94 26.89
CA ASP A 228 -11.33 11.01 28.00
C ASP A 228 -10.35 12.17 27.80
N SER A 229 -9.21 12.14 28.50
CA SER A 229 -8.18 13.19 28.38
C SER A 229 -7.53 13.26 26.99
N THR A 230 -7.66 12.23 26.16
CA THR A 230 -7.02 12.09 24.84
C THR A 230 -8.00 11.99 23.67
N LEU A 231 -9.28 11.66 23.93
CA LEU A 231 -10.34 11.63 22.93
C LEU A 231 -11.47 12.59 23.29
N HIS A 232 -11.66 13.64 22.49
CA HIS A 232 -12.67 14.67 22.71
C HIS A 232 -13.71 14.62 21.59
N THR A 233 -14.94 15.01 21.88
CA THR A 233 -16.04 14.90 20.91
C THR A 233 -16.89 16.14 20.85
N PHE A 234 -17.34 16.54 19.66
CA PHE A 234 -18.18 17.70 19.45
C PHE A 234 -19.35 17.38 18.53
N ILE A 235 -20.54 17.86 18.89
CA ILE A 235 -21.72 17.87 18.03
C ILE A 235 -21.99 19.33 17.66
N MET A 236 -21.92 19.66 16.37
CA MET A 236 -21.99 21.06 15.89
C MET A 236 -23.32 21.73 16.24
N GLN A 237 -24.45 21.03 16.09
CA GLN A 237 -25.77 21.56 16.41
C GLN A 237 -25.93 21.88 17.91
N GLU A 238 -25.29 21.09 18.78
CA GLU A 238 -25.28 21.30 20.23
C GLU A 238 -24.28 22.38 20.65
N SER A 239 -23.14 22.47 19.96
CA SER A 239 -22.07 23.45 20.20
C SER A 239 -22.45 24.87 19.73
N GLY A 240 -23.61 25.04 19.10
CA GLY A 240 -24.10 26.33 18.61
C GLY A 240 -23.59 26.69 17.21
N GLY A 241 -23.35 25.68 16.37
CA GLY A 241 -23.04 25.80 14.95
C GLY A 241 -21.56 25.94 14.62
N THR A 242 -21.28 26.20 13.34
CA THR A 242 -19.93 26.15 12.74
C THR A 242 -18.88 26.98 13.49
N ARG A 243 -19.13 28.27 13.72
CA ARG A 243 -18.13 29.17 14.34
C ARG A 243 -17.76 28.74 15.76
N LYS A 244 -18.78 28.51 16.59
CA LYS A 244 -18.58 28.11 18.00
C LYS A 244 -17.91 26.75 18.12
N THR A 245 -18.22 25.81 17.22
CA THR A 245 -17.56 24.51 17.19
C THR A 245 -16.08 24.64 16.81
N ILE A 246 -15.74 25.50 15.85
CA ILE A 246 -14.34 25.78 15.50
C ILE A 246 -13.59 26.37 16.69
N GLU A 247 -14.16 27.38 17.36
CA GLU A 247 -13.57 27.99 18.55
C GLU A 247 -13.35 26.95 19.67
N ALA A 248 -14.36 26.14 19.97
CA ALA A 248 -14.26 25.08 20.98
C ALA A 248 -13.22 24.01 20.61
N GLY A 249 -13.16 23.60 19.34
CA GLY A 249 -12.16 22.67 18.85
C GLY A 249 -10.74 23.20 18.95
N ILE A 250 -10.52 24.49 18.66
CA ILE A 250 -9.22 25.15 18.85
C ILE A 250 -8.82 25.16 20.32
N GLU A 251 -9.72 25.52 21.23
CA GLU A 251 -9.41 25.53 22.67
C GLU A 251 -9.13 24.11 23.21
N ALA A 252 -9.84 23.11 22.73
CA ALA A 252 -9.56 21.72 23.09
C ALA A 252 -8.18 21.26 22.61
N VAL A 253 -7.80 21.55 21.36
CA VAL A 253 -6.46 21.20 20.85
C VAL A 253 -5.38 21.97 21.63
N LYS A 254 -5.56 23.25 21.97
CA LYS A 254 -4.63 23.99 22.83
C LYS A 254 -4.43 23.31 24.20
N ALA A 255 -5.50 22.80 24.80
CA ALA A 255 -5.43 22.09 26.08
C ALA A 255 -4.70 20.74 25.97
N LEU A 256 -4.74 20.10 24.80
CA LEU A 256 -4.07 18.81 24.53
C LEU A 256 -2.57 18.97 24.24
N LEU A 257 -2.14 20.11 23.65
CA LEU A 257 -0.76 20.33 23.21
C LEU A 257 0.30 20.13 24.32
N PRO A 258 0.13 20.63 25.57
CA PRO A 258 1.11 20.40 26.62
C PRO A 258 1.33 18.91 26.95
N GLU A 259 0.27 18.11 26.97
CA GLU A 259 0.38 16.67 27.25
C GLU A 259 0.98 15.92 26.05
N ALA A 260 0.50 16.20 24.83
CA ALA A 260 1.05 15.63 23.61
C ALA A 260 2.55 15.91 23.47
N ASN A 261 3.02 17.09 23.88
CA ASN A 261 4.41 17.50 23.83
C ASN A 261 5.30 16.84 24.89
N LYS A 262 4.74 16.20 25.93
CA LYS A 262 5.53 15.40 26.89
C LYS A 262 6.03 14.11 26.27
N ALA A 263 5.36 13.60 25.24
CA ALA A 263 5.80 12.41 24.53
C ALA A 263 7.14 12.70 23.84
N LYS A 264 8.19 11.98 24.24
CA LYS A 264 9.50 12.01 23.60
C LYS A 264 9.75 10.69 22.90
N ARG A 265 10.53 10.72 21.83
CA ARG A 265 10.98 9.51 21.17
C ARG A 265 11.84 8.68 22.14
N GLN A 266 11.70 7.37 22.06
CA GLN A 266 12.45 6.38 22.83
C GLN A 266 12.97 5.31 21.88
N THR A 267 14.15 4.76 22.18
CA THR A 267 14.66 3.58 21.48
C THR A 267 13.73 2.40 21.73
N VAL A 268 13.11 1.90 20.67
CA VAL A 268 12.23 0.73 20.70
C VAL A 268 12.65 -0.28 19.63
N ALA A 269 12.27 -1.54 19.81
CA ALA A 269 12.54 -2.58 18.82
C ALA A 269 11.77 -2.33 17.50
N ALA A 270 12.39 -2.70 16.38
CA ALA A 270 11.78 -2.66 15.05
C ALA A 270 10.54 -3.57 14.93
N SER A 271 10.30 -4.46 15.90
CA SER A 271 9.06 -5.24 16.01
C SER A 271 7.80 -4.38 16.15
N HIS A 272 7.93 -3.11 16.55
CA HIS A 272 6.81 -2.17 16.59
C HIS A 272 6.52 -1.47 15.25
N LEU A 273 7.31 -1.72 14.20
CA LEU A 273 6.99 -1.22 12.87
C LEU A 273 5.92 -2.08 12.21
N CYS A 274 4.91 -1.39 11.69
CA CYS A 274 3.84 -1.95 10.89
C CYS A 274 3.77 -1.17 9.59
N VAL A 275 4.26 -1.76 8.51
CA VAL A 275 4.47 -1.10 7.22
C VAL A 275 3.37 -1.48 6.25
N GLY A 276 2.57 -0.51 5.82
CA GLY A 276 1.63 -0.67 4.72
C GLY A 276 2.35 -0.69 3.38
N LEU A 277 2.04 -1.67 2.52
CA LEU A 277 2.65 -1.84 1.21
C LEU A 277 1.65 -1.40 0.14
N GLN A 278 2.03 -0.43 -0.67
CA GLN A 278 1.19 0.14 -1.72
C GLN A 278 1.90 0.11 -3.07
N CYS A 279 1.12 0.12 -4.14
CA CYS A 279 1.58 0.36 -5.49
C CYS A 279 0.73 1.45 -6.13
N GLY A 280 1.37 2.45 -6.74
CA GLY A 280 0.66 3.44 -7.53
C GLY A 280 0.63 3.07 -9.00
N GLY A 281 1.18 3.97 -9.83
CA GLY A 281 1.35 3.70 -11.26
C GLY A 281 2.44 2.66 -11.53
N SER A 282 2.08 1.37 -11.47
CA SER A 282 2.94 0.26 -11.86
C SER A 282 3.31 0.30 -13.35
N ASP A 283 4.49 -0.21 -13.67
CA ASP A 283 5.08 -0.36 -14.99
C ASP A 283 5.68 -1.77 -15.18
N GLY A 284 6.22 -2.05 -16.37
CA GLY A 284 6.87 -3.32 -16.70
C GLY A 284 8.08 -3.66 -15.83
N PHE A 285 8.70 -2.66 -15.19
CA PHE A 285 9.85 -2.82 -14.30
C PHE A 285 9.49 -3.04 -12.84
N SER A 286 8.25 -2.73 -12.44
CA SER A 286 7.80 -2.85 -11.04
C SER A 286 8.05 -4.24 -10.46
N SER A 287 7.78 -5.28 -11.24
CA SER A 287 8.02 -6.69 -10.86
C SER A 287 9.49 -7.11 -10.83
N ILE A 288 10.42 -6.27 -11.29
CA ILE A 288 11.86 -6.57 -11.43
C ILE A 288 12.68 -5.80 -10.39
N THR A 289 12.26 -4.58 -10.05
CA THR A 289 13.01 -3.64 -9.22
C THR A 289 12.35 -3.37 -7.87
N ALA A 290 11.45 -2.37 -7.79
CA ALA A 290 10.95 -1.84 -6.53
C ALA A 290 10.13 -2.87 -5.73
N ASN A 291 9.26 -3.65 -6.38
CA ASN A 291 8.41 -4.60 -5.66
C ASN A 291 9.21 -5.75 -5.01
N PRO A 292 10.12 -6.45 -5.72
CA PRO A 292 10.95 -7.47 -5.07
C PRO A 292 11.95 -6.89 -4.06
N ALA A 293 12.47 -5.67 -4.26
CA ALA A 293 13.33 -5.00 -3.28
C ALA A 293 12.56 -4.65 -1.99
N LEU A 294 11.34 -4.12 -2.12
CA LEU A 294 10.43 -3.92 -0.99
C LEU A 294 10.12 -5.25 -0.31
N GLY A 295 9.87 -6.31 -1.07
CA GLY A 295 9.69 -7.66 -0.54
C GLY A 295 10.89 -8.14 0.30
N ALA A 296 12.12 -7.93 -0.18
CA ALA A 296 13.32 -8.25 0.57
C ALA A 296 13.43 -7.43 1.87
N ALA A 297 13.03 -6.15 1.86
CA ALA A 297 12.96 -5.33 3.07
C ALA A 297 11.93 -5.86 4.08
N ILE A 298 10.80 -6.38 3.61
CA ILE A 298 9.76 -7.00 4.46
C ILE A 298 10.20 -8.34 5.03
N ASP A 299 10.98 -9.14 4.30
CA ASP A 299 11.59 -10.35 4.84
C ASP A 299 12.58 -10.01 5.97
N ILE A 300 13.40 -8.95 5.80
CA ILE A 300 14.29 -8.44 6.86
C ILE A 300 13.46 -7.97 8.07
N LEU A 301 12.47 -7.11 7.86
CA LEU A 301 11.59 -6.59 8.90
C LEU A 301 10.90 -7.71 9.70
N SER A 302 10.43 -8.74 9.01
CA SER A 302 9.75 -9.89 9.63
C SER A 302 10.68 -10.66 10.56
N ARG A 303 11.97 -10.80 10.24
CA ARG A 303 12.98 -11.41 11.12
C ARG A 303 13.26 -10.57 12.37
N HIS A 304 13.05 -9.26 12.29
CA HIS A 304 13.08 -8.34 13.43
C HIS A 304 11.76 -8.32 14.24
N GLY A 305 10.75 -9.10 13.83
CA GLY A 305 9.45 -9.19 14.48
C GLY A 305 8.46 -8.11 14.06
N GLY A 306 8.80 -7.29 13.06
CA GLY A 306 7.91 -6.27 12.51
C GLY A 306 6.87 -6.85 11.56
N THR A 307 6.03 -5.99 11.00
CA THR A 307 4.88 -6.41 10.18
C THR A 307 4.86 -5.69 8.84
N GLY A 308 4.61 -6.42 7.75
CA GLY A 308 4.33 -5.85 6.42
C GLY A 308 2.91 -6.21 5.98
N ILE A 309 2.12 -5.22 5.58
CA ILE A 309 0.72 -5.38 5.17
C ILE A 309 0.63 -5.23 3.65
N LEU A 310 0.48 -6.34 2.92
CA LEU A 310 0.05 -6.27 1.51
C LEU A 310 -1.46 -6.11 1.44
N SER A 311 -1.93 -5.36 0.45
CA SER A 311 -3.37 -5.13 0.27
C SER A 311 -3.73 -5.19 -1.22
N GLU A 312 -4.63 -4.32 -1.68
CA GLU A 312 -4.97 -4.16 -3.09
C GLU A 312 -5.49 -5.49 -3.68
N THR A 313 -6.56 -6.04 -3.10
CA THR A 313 -7.09 -7.39 -3.43
C THR A 313 -7.29 -7.64 -4.93
N PRO A 314 -7.84 -6.70 -5.71
CA PRO A 314 -7.92 -6.87 -7.17
C PRO A 314 -6.55 -7.07 -7.84
N GLU A 315 -5.48 -6.54 -7.25
CA GLU A 315 -4.12 -6.63 -7.75
C GLU A 315 -3.36 -7.88 -7.34
N ILE A 316 -3.93 -8.82 -6.61
CA ILE A 316 -3.33 -10.16 -6.45
C ILE A 316 -4.07 -11.24 -7.24
N TYR A 317 -5.14 -10.85 -7.95
CA TYR A 317 -5.93 -11.76 -8.74
C TYR A 317 -5.15 -12.30 -9.94
N GLY A 318 -5.05 -13.62 -10.04
CA GLY A 318 -4.11 -14.25 -10.98
C GLY A 318 -3.05 -15.06 -10.28
N VAL A 319 -2.58 -14.55 -9.14
CA VAL A 319 -1.37 -15.02 -8.47
C VAL A 319 -1.60 -15.30 -6.99
N GLU A 320 -2.85 -15.29 -6.54
CA GLU A 320 -3.20 -15.55 -5.14
C GLU A 320 -2.72 -16.91 -4.65
N HIS A 321 -2.59 -17.88 -5.57
CA HIS A 321 -2.03 -19.20 -5.30
C HIS A 321 -0.57 -19.15 -4.79
N THR A 322 0.19 -18.13 -5.18
CA THR A 322 1.56 -17.91 -4.69
C THR A 322 1.57 -17.52 -3.20
N LEU A 323 0.49 -16.89 -2.72
CA LEU A 323 0.31 -16.49 -1.33
C LEU A 323 -0.33 -17.60 -0.49
N THR A 324 -1.33 -18.32 -1.03
CA THR A 324 -2.00 -19.42 -0.31
C THR A 324 -1.07 -20.59 -0.04
N ARG A 325 -0.14 -20.90 -0.96
CA ARG A 325 0.88 -21.95 -0.78
C ARG A 325 1.74 -21.74 0.44
N ARG A 326 2.10 -20.49 0.72
CA ARG A 326 2.94 -20.08 1.85
C ARG A 326 2.14 -19.57 3.05
N ALA A 327 0.83 -19.75 3.08
CA ALA A 327 0.00 -19.37 4.22
C ALA A 327 0.37 -20.19 5.46
N ALA A 328 0.34 -19.56 6.64
CA ALA A 328 0.67 -20.23 7.90
C ALA A 328 -0.32 -21.34 8.30
N SER A 329 -1.51 -21.35 7.71
CA SER A 329 -2.46 -22.46 7.81
C SER A 329 -3.39 -22.48 6.60
N LYS A 330 -4.07 -23.61 6.42
CA LYS A 330 -5.14 -23.73 5.42
C LYS A 330 -6.22 -22.66 5.60
N ALA A 331 -6.66 -22.42 6.83
CA ALA A 331 -7.70 -21.44 7.15
C ALA A 331 -7.30 -20.00 6.73
N ILE A 332 -6.02 -19.62 6.90
CA ILE A 332 -5.53 -18.31 6.46
C ILE A 332 -5.57 -18.21 4.93
N GLY A 333 -5.15 -19.27 4.23
CA GLY A 333 -5.25 -19.31 2.77
C GLY A 333 -6.69 -19.28 2.27
N GLU A 334 -7.62 -19.98 2.94
CA GLU A 334 -9.04 -19.96 2.63
C GLU A 334 -9.65 -18.56 2.82
N LYS A 335 -9.28 -17.83 3.88
CA LYS A 335 -9.71 -16.42 4.07
C LYS A 335 -9.31 -15.53 2.90
N LEU A 336 -8.10 -15.70 2.34
CA LEU A 336 -7.65 -14.92 1.18
C LEU A 336 -8.54 -15.20 -0.03
N ILE A 337 -8.81 -16.47 -0.30
CA ILE A 337 -9.65 -16.89 -1.44
C ILE A 337 -11.10 -16.42 -1.24
N GLU A 338 -11.61 -16.43 -0.01
CA GLU A 338 -12.93 -15.89 0.31
C GLU A 338 -13.05 -14.41 -0.08
N ARG A 339 -12.02 -13.59 0.23
CA ARG A 339 -12.02 -12.17 -0.19
C ARG A 339 -11.99 -12.03 -1.70
N ILE A 340 -11.15 -12.80 -2.38
CA ILE A 340 -11.08 -12.78 -3.86
C ILE A 340 -12.42 -13.15 -4.50
N ARG A 341 -13.09 -14.18 -3.97
CA ARG A 341 -14.43 -14.57 -4.40
C ARG A 341 -15.45 -13.48 -4.14
N TRP A 342 -15.45 -12.87 -2.96
CA TRP A 342 -16.33 -11.73 -2.67
C TRP A 342 -16.14 -10.59 -3.69
N TRP A 343 -14.90 -10.25 -4.03
CA TRP A 343 -14.61 -9.25 -5.05
C TRP A 343 -15.15 -9.65 -6.43
N LYS A 344 -14.92 -10.90 -6.86
CA LYS A 344 -15.30 -11.40 -8.19
C LYS A 344 -16.80 -11.63 -8.35
N ASP A 345 -17.38 -12.33 -7.38
CA ASP A 345 -18.70 -12.94 -7.46
C ASP A 345 -19.80 -12.04 -6.88
N GLU A 346 -19.44 -11.03 -6.08
CA GLU A 346 -20.41 -10.10 -5.47
C GLU A 346 -20.11 -8.63 -5.82
N TYR A 347 -18.92 -8.14 -5.48
CA TYR A 347 -18.64 -6.69 -5.52
C TYR A 347 -18.42 -6.12 -6.93
N SER A 348 -17.91 -6.94 -7.86
CA SER A 348 -17.46 -6.50 -9.19
C SER A 348 -18.34 -6.98 -10.34
N VAL A 349 -19.42 -7.73 -10.07
CA VAL A 349 -20.29 -8.30 -11.10
C VAL A 349 -20.91 -7.19 -11.95
N GLY A 350 -20.69 -7.27 -13.27
CA GLY A 350 -21.21 -6.30 -14.24
C GLY A 350 -20.51 -4.93 -14.22
N ARG A 351 -19.38 -4.80 -13.52
CA ARG A 351 -18.61 -3.55 -13.42
C ARG A 351 -17.29 -3.64 -14.19
N ASP A 352 -16.83 -2.51 -14.72
CA ASP A 352 -15.52 -2.42 -15.40
C ASP A 352 -14.43 -2.08 -14.38
N VAL A 353 -13.95 -3.10 -13.65
CA VAL A 353 -12.93 -2.97 -12.60
C VAL A 353 -11.80 -3.98 -12.80
N GLN A 354 -10.63 -3.72 -12.18
CA GLN A 354 -9.38 -4.41 -12.52
C GLN A 354 -9.42 -5.94 -12.41
N ILE A 355 -10.16 -6.48 -11.43
CA ILE A 355 -10.28 -7.93 -11.24
C ILE A 355 -10.90 -8.64 -12.47
N ASN A 356 -11.62 -7.89 -13.32
CA ASN A 356 -12.23 -8.38 -14.56
C ASN A 356 -11.27 -8.31 -15.78
N GLY A 357 -9.95 -8.26 -15.53
CA GLY A 357 -8.92 -8.43 -16.54
C GLY A 357 -8.27 -7.15 -17.07
N GLN A 358 -8.83 -5.98 -16.75
CA GLN A 358 -8.33 -4.68 -17.19
C GLN A 358 -7.32 -4.10 -16.21
N VAL A 359 -6.35 -3.32 -16.72
CA VAL A 359 -5.48 -2.47 -15.89
C VAL A 359 -5.68 -1.02 -16.28
N SER A 360 -5.34 -0.09 -15.38
CA SER A 360 -5.54 1.34 -15.62
C SER A 360 -4.81 1.81 -16.90
N PRO A 361 -5.28 2.90 -17.56
CA PRO A 361 -4.59 3.44 -18.74
C PRO A 361 -3.10 3.73 -18.48
N GLY A 362 -2.77 4.22 -17.29
CA GLY A 362 -1.38 4.46 -16.89
C GLY A 362 -0.54 3.19 -16.81
N ASN A 363 -1.11 2.08 -16.35
CA ASN A 363 -0.42 0.78 -16.30
C ASN A 363 -0.25 0.18 -17.70
N GLN A 364 -1.26 0.31 -18.58
CA GLN A 364 -1.15 -0.15 -19.97
C GLN A 364 -0.03 0.59 -20.71
N ILE A 365 0.04 1.92 -20.57
CA ILE A 365 1.13 2.72 -21.13
C ILE A 365 2.48 2.37 -20.47
N GLY A 366 2.46 1.99 -19.18
CA GLY A 366 3.62 1.46 -18.46
C GLY A 366 4.06 0.06 -18.91
N GLY A 367 3.38 -0.56 -19.89
CA GLY A 367 3.75 -1.84 -20.48
C GLY A 367 3.13 -3.04 -19.80
N LEU A 368 2.10 -2.90 -18.97
CA LEU A 368 1.38 -4.04 -18.38
C LEU A 368 0.17 -4.40 -19.24
N ALA A 369 0.13 -5.64 -19.74
CA ALA A 369 -0.90 -6.05 -20.69
C ALA A 369 -2.28 -6.31 -20.06
N ASN A 370 -2.31 -6.86 -18.84
CA ASN A 370 -3.53 -7.26 -18.13
C ASN A 370 -3.27 -7.41 -16.62
N ILE A 371 -4.32 -7.77 -15.88
CA ILE A 371 -4.25 -7.92 -14.42
C ILE A 371 -3.30 -9.03 -13.97
N PHE A 372 -3.22 -10.18 -14.65
CA PHE A 372 -2.34 -11.28 -14.24
C PHE A 372 -0.86 -10.88 -14.26
N GLU A 373 -0.44 -10.12 -15.29
CA GLU A 373 0.94 -9.62 -15.34
C GLU A 373 1.22 -8.63 -14.20
N LYS A 374 0.29 -7.70 -13.95
CA LYS A 374 0.41 -6.72 -12.86
C LYS A 374 0.48 -7.43 -11.51
N SER A 375 -0.41 -8.39 -11.30
CA SER A 375 -0.58 -9.05 -10.02
C SER A 375 0.64 -9.83 -9.58
N LEU A 376 1.33 -10.46 -10.52
CA LEU A 376 2.60 -11.11 -10.28
C LEU A 376 3.60 -10.15 -9.63
N GLY A 377 3.75 -8.95 -10.17
CA GLY A 377 4.58 -7.90 -9.56
C GLY A 377 4.04 -7.42 -8.22
N SER A 378 2.74 -7.19 -8.09
CA SER A 378 2.13 -6.67 -6.85
C SER A 378 2.31 -7.64 -5.67
N SER A 379 2.26 -8.96 -5.89
CA SER A 379 2.48 -9.97 -4.86
C SER A 379 3.91 -9.98 -4.28
N MET A 380 4.92 -9.59 -5.07
CA MET A 380 6.33 -9.60 -4.67
C MET A 380 6.64 -8.60 -3.56
N LYS A 381 5.82 -7.56 -3.38
CA LYS A 381 5.96 -6.58 -2.29
C LYS A 381 5.90 -7.25 -0.91
N GLY A 382 5.16 -8.35 -0.80
CA GLY A 382 5.02 -9.13 0.43
C GLY A 382 6.22 -10.01 0.78
N GLY A 383 7.33 -9.93 0.03
CA GLY A 383 8.53 -10.72 0.28
C GLY A 383 8.37 -12.19 -0.06
N THR A 384 9.20 -13.03 0.53
CA THR A 384 9.22 -14.48 0.36
C THR A 384 8.72 -15.24 1.61
N GLY A 385 8.58 -14.55 2.74
CA GLY A 385 8.07 -15.08 3.99
C GLY A 385 6.61 -15.59 3.95
N PRO A 386 6.18 -16.32 4.98
CA PRO A 386 4.85 -16.91 5.06
C PRO A 386 3.74 -15.86 5.23
N LEU A 387 2.57 -16.10 4.64
CA LEU A 387 1.37 -15.28 4.89
C LEU A 387 0.77 -15.66 6.25
N MET A 388 0.86 -14.75 7.22
CA MET A 388 0.54 -15.01 8.63
C MET A 388 -0.92 -14.74 8.99
N GLN A 389 -1.61 -13.84 8.29
CA GLN A 389 -3.03 -13.54 8.52
C GLN A 389 -3.65 -12.79 7.33
N VAL A 390 -4.97 -12.89 7.20
CA VAL A 390 -5.80 -12.08 6.29
C VAL A 390 -6.83 -11.30 7.13
N TYR A 391 -6.90 -10.00 6.90
CA TYR A 391 -7.77 -9.04 7.58
C TYR A 391 -8.76 -8.42 6.59
N LYS A 392 -9.95 -8.06 7.05
CA LYS A 392 -10.83 -7.15 6.29
C LYS A 392 -10.32 -5.71 6.38
N TYR A 393 -10.88 -4.84 5.55
CA TYR A 393 -10.54 -3.41 5.52
C TYR A 393 -10.60 -2.76 6.91
N ALA A 394 -9.52 -2.10 7.32
CA ALA A 394 -9.37 -1.40 8.60
C ALA A 394 -9.49 -2.27 9.86
N GLU A 395 -9.50 -3.60 9.76
CA GLU A 395 -9.41 -4.45 10.95
C GLU A 395 -8.07 -4.25 11.67
N PRO A 396 -8.06 -4.24 13.02
CA PRO A 396 -6.82 -4.12 13.78
C PRO A 396 -5.84 -5.25 13.47
N ILE A 397 -4.63 -4.88 13.07
CA ILE A 397 -3.55 -5.84 12.83
C ILE A 397 -3.03 -6.37 14.18
N THR A 398 -3.08 -7.69 14.35
CA THR A 398 -2.74 -8.40 15.60
C THR A 398 -1.65 -9.47 15.44
N SER A 399 -1.22 -9.73 14.20
CA SER A 399 -0.19 -10.73 13.86
C SER A 399 1.04 -10.04 13.30
N SER A 400 2.23 -10.57 13.63
CA SER A 400 3.51 -10.10 13.11
C SER A 400 3.92 -10.83 11.83
N GLY A 401 4.90 -10.28 11.10
CA GLY A 401 5.41 -10.82 9.84
C GLY A 401 4.63 -10.30 8.63
N PHE A 402 4.57 -11.10 7.56
CA PHE A 402 3.82 -10.75 6.35
C PHE A 402 2.33 -11.07 6.53
N VAL A 403 1.47 -10.05 6.40
CA VAL A 403 0.01 -10.17 6.49
C VAL A 403 -0.67 -9.53 5.28
N PHE A 404 -1.94 -9.86 5.09
CA PHE A 404 -2.76 -9.30 4.02
C PHE A 404 -3.97 -8.55 4.59
N MET A 405 -4.29 -7.36 4.07
CA MET A 405 -5.54 -6.65 4.37
C MET A 405 -6.33 -6.42 3.09
N ASP A 406 -7.60 -6.79 3.11
CA ASP A 406 -8.53 -6.58 2.00
C ASP A 406 -8.82 -5.09 1.76
N THR A 407 -8.34 -4.57 0.63
CA THR A 407 -8.58 -3.20 0.19
C THR A 407 -8.77 -3.12 -1.33
N PRO A 408 -9.41 -2.05 -1.84
CA PRO A 408 -9.34 -1.67 -3.25
C PRO A 408 -7.91 -1.29 -3.67
N GLY A 409 -7.59 -1.35 -4.96
CA GLY A 409 -6.32 -0.87 -5.53
C GLY A 409 -6.26 0.65 -5.77
N PHE A 410 -7.15 1.45 -5.17
CA PHE A 410 -7.07 2.91 -5.28
C PHE A 410 -6.24 3.46 -4.10
N ASP A 411 -5.11 4.08 -4.42
CA ASP A 411 -4.03 4.42 -3.48
C ASP A 411 -4.51 5.00 -2.14
N PRO A 412 -5.31 6.09 -2.11
CA PRO A 412 -5.72 6.72 -0.85
C PRO A 412 -6.68 5.85 -0.04
N VAL A 413 -7.56 5.09 -0.72
CA VAL A 413 -8.51 4.19 -0.07
C VAL A 413 -7.78 3.02 0.57
N SER A 414 -6.83 2.44 -0.16
CA SER A 414 -5.99 1.34 0.32
C SER A 414 -5.16 1.74 1.53
N ALA A 415 -4.43 2.87 1.43
CA ALA A 415 -3.60 3.38 2.52
C ALA A 415 -4.43 3.76 3.75
N THR A 416 -5.61 4.35 3.57
CA THR A 416 -6.54 4.66 4.67
C THR A 416 -6.91 3.40 5.47
N GLY A 417 -7.21 2.28 4.78
CA GLY A 417 -7.50 1.01 5.45
C GLY A 417 -6.31 0.49 6.24
N GLN A 418 -5.12 0.50 5.64
CA GLN A 418 -3.89 0.03 6.28
C GLN A 418 -3.54 0.86 7.53
N ILE A 419 -3.62 2.19 7.44
CA ILE A 419 -3.37 3.09 8.57
C ILE A 419 -4.40 2.85 9.67
N ALA A 420 -5.69 2.77 9.32
CA ALA A 420 -6.74 2.48 10.30
C ALA A 420 -6.51 1.14 11.03
N GLY A 421 -6.00 0.11 10.33
CA GLY A 421 -5.64 -1.17 10.93
C GLY A 421 -4.37 -1.13 11.80
N GLY A 422 -3.53 -0.10 11.66
CA GLY A 422 -2.37 0.15 12.52
C GLY A 422 -1.03 0.38 11.80
N ALA A 423 -1.02 0.55 10.48
CA ALA A 423 0.21 0.87 9.75
C ALA A 423 0.76 2.23 10.21
N ASN A 424 1.96 2.22 10.81
CA ASN A 424 2.64 3.44 11.28
C ASN A 424 3.70 3.94 10.29
N LEU A 425 3.83 3.32 9.12
CA LEU A 425 4.63 3.75 7.97
C LEU A 425 4.02 3.17 6.69
N ILE A 426 4.09 3.89 5.58
CA ILE A 426 3.69 3.41 4.25
C ILE A 426 4.92 3.33 3.34
N ALA A 427 5.07 2.23 2.62
CA ALA A 427 6.04 2.06 1.55
C ALA A 427 5.30 1.93 0.22
N PHE A 428 5.62 2.82 -0.72
CA PHE A 428 4.83 3.06 -1.91
C PHE A 428 5.68 2.90 -3.17
N THR A 429 5.44 1.87 -3.96
CA THR A 429 6.19 1.67 -5.22
C THR A 429 5.51 2.36 -6.40
N THR A 430 6.28 2.94 -7.31
CA THR A 430 5.74 3.62 -8.49
C THR A 430 6.72 3.64 -9.65
N GLY A 431 6.25 3.33 -10.85
CA GLY A 431 7.00 3.47 -12.10
C GLY A 431 6.57 4.64 -12.97
N ARG A 432 5.47 5.29 -12.60
CA ARG A 432 4.85 6.40 -13.34
C ARG A 432 4.86 7.72 -12.56
N GLY A 433 5.45 7.75 -11.37
CA GLY A 433 5.53 8.93 -10.53
C GLY A 433 4.21 9.32 -9.86
N SER A 434 3.51 8.39 -9.18
CA SER A 434 2.46 8.77 -8.23
C SER A 434 3.06 9.66 -7.13
N MET A 435 2.43 10.81 -6.90
CA MET A 435 2.85 11.79 -5.88
C MET A 435 2.07 11.59 -4.58
N PHE A 436 1.80 10.34 -4.23
CA PHE A 436 1.06 10.01 -3.01
C PHE A 436 1.83 10.43 -1.75
N GLY A 437 1.09 10.81 -0.72
CA GLY A 437 1.56 11.03 0.64
C GLY A 437 0.44 10.71 1.62
N SER A 438 0.77 10.53 2.89
CA SER A 438 -0.23 10.19 3.91
C SER A 438 0.06 10.84 5.25
N LYS A 439 -1.01 11.09 6.00
CA LYS A 439 -0.98 11.38 7.44
C LYS A 439 -1.95 10.43 8.15
N PRO A 440 -1.67 10.05 9.41
CA PRO A 440 -0.52 10.43 10.22
C PRO A 440 0.72 9.52 10.00
N ALA A 441 0.65 8.51 9.13
CA ALA A 441 1.78 7.63 8.82
C ALA A 441 2.64 8.23 7.69
N PRO A 442 3.98 8.35 7.87
CA PRO A 442 4.87 8.82 6.80
C PRO A 442 4.88 7.84 5.61
N CYS A 443 5.07 8.37 4.41
CA CYS A 443 5.06 7.57 3.17
C CYS A 443 6.41 7.66 2.45
N ILE A 444 7.10 6.52 2.32
CA ILE A 444 8.34 6.40 1.55
C ILE A 444 7.98 5.96 0.12
N LYS A 445 8.43 6.71 -0.88
CA LYS A 445 8.22 6.42 -2.30
C LYS A 445 9.45 5.78 -2.96
N LEU A 446 9.21 4.64 -3.61
CA LEU A 446 10.22 3.78 -4.23
C LEU A 446 10.04 3.80 -5.76
N ALA A 447 10.98 4.42 -6.47
CA ALA A 447 10.95 4.53 -7.92
C ALA A 447 11.40 3.22 -8.60
N THR A 448 10.66 2.74 -9.60
CA THR A 448 10.98 1.46 -10.26
C THR A 448 12.08 1.56 -11.32
N ASN A 449 12.38 2.76 -11.80
CA ASN A 449 13.37 3.00 -12.85
C ASN A 449 14.10 4.34 -12.67
N THR A 450 15.38 4.36 -13.04
CA THR A 450 16.29 5.50 -12.88
C THR A 450 15.84 6.75 -13.66
N PRO A 451 15.39 6.65 -14.93
CA PRO A 451 14.94 7.82 -15.67
C PRO A 451 13.74 8.55 -15.03
N MET A 452 12.82 7.81 -14.39
CA MET A 452 11.72 8.41 -13.65
C MET A 452 12.22 9.06 -12.35
N TYR A 453 13.08 8.36 -11.60
CA TYR A 453 13.68 8.90 -10.39
C TYR A 453 14.40 10.22 -10.63
N GLU A 454 15.26 10.31 -11.65
CA GLU A 454 16.02 11.53 -11.98
C GLU A 454 15.13 12.73 -12.30
N ARG A 455 13.99 12.52 -12.96
CA ARG A 455 13.01 13.58 -13.25
C ARG A 455 12.22 14.01 -12.01
N LEU A 456 12.09 13.15 -11.00
CA LEU A 456 11.19 13.29 -9.85
C LEU A 456 11.94 13.12 -8.52
N THR A 457 13.19 13.58 -8.44
CA THR A 457 14.07 13.43 -7.26
C THR A 457 13.56 14.14 -6.01
N GLU A 458 12.68 15.14 -6.18
CA GLU A 458 12.02 15.83 -5.07
C GLU A 458 10.86 15.02 -4.49
N ASP A 459 10.27 14.13 -5.29
CA ASP A 459 9.17 13.26 -4.87
C ASP A 459 9.65 11.88 -4.43
N MET A 460 10.71 11.32 -5.01
CA MET A 460 11.10 9.92 -4.79
C MET A 460 12.18 9.78 -3.71
N ASP A 461 11.95 8.90 -2.72
CA ASP A 461 12.90 8.68 -1.62
C ASP A 461 14.04 7.72 -2.02
N ILE A 462 13.77 6.70 -2.85
CA ILE A 462 14.76 5.71 -3.29
C ILE A 462 14.62 5.39 -4.79
N ASN A 463 15.75 5.32 -5.49
CA ASN A 463 15.84 4.78 -6.84
C ASN A 463 16.05 3.26 -6.84
N CYS A 464 14.99 2.47 -7.03
CA CYS A 464 15.14 1.02 -7.23
C CYS A 464 15.57 0.66 -8.66
N GLY A 465 15.60 1.63 -9.58
CA GLY A 465 16.09 1.46 -10.96
C GLY A 465 17.55 1.03 -11.04
N GLU A 466 18.35 1.31 -10.00
CA GLU A 466 19.73 0.82 -9.83
C GLU A 466 19.85 -0.72 -9.99
N ILE A 467 18.78 -1.46 -9.67
CA ILE A 467 18.71 -2.90 -9.89
C ILE A 467 18.72 -3.22 -11.38
N LEU A 468 17.91 -2.49 -12.16
CA LEU A 468 17.86 -2.63 -13.61
C LEU A 468 19.17 -2.18 -14.26
N ASP A 469 19.84 -1.17 -13.70
CA ASP A 469 21.13 -0.67 -14.17
C ASP A 469 22.29 -1.62 -13.83
N GLY A 470 22.06 -2.59 -12.94
CA GLY A 470 23.04 -3.58 -12.51
C GLY A 470 24.07 -3.05 -11.51
N THR A 471 23.78 -1.91 -10.86
CA THR A 471 24.66 -1.30 -9.83
C THR A 471 24.37 -1.83 -8.43
N VAL A 472 23.16 -2.35 -8.18
CA VAL A 472 22.71 -2.85 -6.87
C VAL A 472 21.88 -4.13 -7.05
N SER A 473 22.03 -5.12 -6.18
CA SER A 473 21.16 -6.31 -6.15
C SER A 473 19.82 -6.02 -5.47
N VAL A 474 18.85 -6.92 -5.65
CA VAL A 474 17.55 -6.83 -4.95
C VAL A 474 17.74 -6.85 -3.43
N GLN A 475 18.67 -7.67 -2.92
CA GLN A 475 18.94 -7.84 -1.50
C GLN A 475 19.61 -6.59 -0.90
N GLU A 476 20.60 -6.02 -1.60
CA GLU A 476 21.23 -4.76 -1.18
C GLU A 476 20.23 -3.60 -1.19
N MET A 477 19.36 -3.52 -2.21
CA MET A 477 18.30 -2.51 -2.24
C MET A 477 17.27 -2.73 -1.12
N GLY A 478 16.91 -3.99 -0.83
CA GLY A 478 16.04 -4.33 0.29
C GLY A 478 16.62 -3.90 1.65
N GLN A 479 17.93 -4.06 1.84
CA GLN A 479 18.64 -3.57 3.02
C GLN A 479 18.55 -2.03 3.13
N ARG A 480 18.79 -1.30 2.02
CA ARG A 480 18.66 0.18 1.99
C ARG A 480 17.25 0.64 2.31
N ILE A 481 16.22 -0.04 1.79
CA ILE A 481 14.82 0.25 2.08
C ILE A 481 14.52 0.01 3.57
N PHE A 482 14.97 -1.11 4.14
CA PHE A 482 14.79 -1.40 5.56
C PHE A 482 15.47 -0.36 6.47
N GLU A 483 16.68 0.07 6.13
CA GLU A 483 17.39 1.14 6.85
C GLU A 483 16.64 2.47 6.77
N LEU A 484 16.07 2.80 5.60
CA LEU A 484 15.22 3.98 5.48
C LEU A 484 13.94 3.85 6.32
N PHE A 485 13.32 2.68 6.44
CA PHE A 485 12.19 2.48 7.36
C PHE A 485 12.57 2.88 8.79
N LEU A 486 13.72 2.42 9.28
CA LEU A 486 14.20 2.75 10.62
C LEU A 486 14.47 4.25 10.79
N ARG A 487 15.10 4.90 9.80
CA ARG A 487 15.39 6.34 9.83
C ARG A 487 14.13 7.18 9.79
N THR A 488 13.22 6.90 8.86
CA THR A 488 11.94 7.61 8.74
C THR A 488 11.08 7.40 9.98
N ALA A 489 11.01 6.18 10.50
CA ALA A 489 10.31 5.91 11.76
C ALA A 489 10.94 6.66 12.94
N SER A 490 12.26 6.87 12.92
CA SER A 490 13.01 7.63 13.92
C SER A 490 12.86 9.15 13.81
N GLY A 491 12.14 9.66 12.81
CA GLY A 491 11.82 11.08 12.66
C GLY A 491 12.45 11.75 11.44
N GLU A 492 13.18 11.03 10.59
CA GLU A 492 13.55 11.56 9.28
C GLU A 492 12.28 11.76 8.44
N ALA A 493 12.14 12.94 7.83
CA ALA A 493 11.01 13.25 6.98
C ALA A 493 11.16 12.57 5.62
N SER A 494 10.11 11.88 5.18
CA SER A 494 9.98 11.42 3.80
C SER A 494 9.81 12.60 2.84
N LYS A 495 10.08 12.38 1.55
CA LYS A 495 9.83 13.40 0.51
C LYS A 495 8.39 13.92 0.51
N SER A 496 7.38 13.06 0.72
CA SER A 496 5.98 13.52 0.84
C SER A 496 5.75 14.45 2.04
N GLU A 497 6.41 14.21 3.16
CA GLU A 497 6.24 15.06 4.35
C GLU A 497 6.90 16.42 4.14
N LEU A 498 8.08 16.46 3.51
CA LEU A 498 8.75 17.70 3.13
C LEU A 498 7.89 18.55 2.18
N LEU A 499 7.11 17.90 1.32
CA LEU A 499 6.16 18.53 0.40
C LEU A 499 4.79 18.84 1.04
N GLY A 500 4.57 18.44 2.30
CA GLY A 500 3.32 18.69 3.03
C GLY A 500 2.13 17.82 2.62
N LEU A 501 2.35 16.74 1.86
CA LEU A 501 1.29 15.85 1.36
C LEU A 501 0.66 15.02 2.49
N GLY A 502 -0.59 14.59 2.32
CA GLY A 502 -1.33 13.76 3.28
C GLY A 502 -2.58 14.39 3.90
N ASP A 503 -2.95 15.63 3.52
CA ASP A 503 -4.14 16.33 4.03
C ASP A 503 -5.44 15.92 3.33
N TYR A 504 -5.37 15.33 2.14
CA TYR A 504 -6.54 14.96 1.32
C TYR A 504 -6.64 13.45 1.07
N GLU A 505 -5.66 12.68 1.55
CA GLU A 505 -5.49 11.27 1.24
C GLU A 505 -6.15 10.33 2.26
N PHE A 506 -6.87 10.88 3.26
CA PHE A 506 -7.80 10.13 4.08
C PHE A 506 -9.12 9.91 3.35
N VAL A 507 -9.26 8.75 2.72
CA VAL A 507 -10.41 8.39 1.89
C VAL A 507 -10.94 7.02 2.33
N PRO A 508 -11.90 6.96 3.26
CA PRO A 508 -12.50 5.70 3.67
C PRO A 508 -13.16 4.97 2.49
N TRP A 509 -13.11 3.64 2.49
CA TRP A 509 -13.74 2.86 1.43
C TRP A 509 -15.27 2.95 1.51
N GLN A 510 -15.88 3.51 0.46
CA GLN A 510 -17.33 3.51 0.31
C GLN A 510 -17.80 2.20 -0.33
N ILE A 511 -18.54 1.42 0.45
CA ILE A 511 -19.34 0.28 -0.02
C ILE A 511 -20.82 0.51 0.30
N GLY A 512 -21.71 -0.26 -0.33
CA GLY A 512 -23.15 -0.11 -0.14
C GLY A 512 -23.76 1.03 -0.96
N VAL A 513 -25.03 1.33 -0.68
CA VAL A 513 -25.82 2.33 -1.42
C VAL A 513 -25.78 3.68 -0.69
N MET A 514 -25.71 4.76 -1.47
CA MET A 514 -25.93 6.13 -1.01
C MET A 514 -27.24 6.63 -1.63
N SER A 515 -28.15 7.14 -0.80
CA SER A 515 -29.50 7.61 -1.16
C SER A 515 -29.55 9.10 -1.46
#